data_AF-A0A015KR31-F1
#
_entry.id   AF-A0A015KR31-F1
#
_cell.length_a   1.000
_cell.length_b   1.000
_cell.length_c   1.000
_cell.angle_alpha   90.00
_cell.angle_beta   90.00
_cell.angle_gamma   90.00
#
_symmetry.space_group_name_H-M   'P 1'
#
loop_
_entity.id
_entity.type
_entity.pdbx_description
1 polymer ?
#
loop_
_entity_poly.entity_id
_entity_poly.type
_entity_poly.pdbx_seq_one_letter_code
_entity_poly.pdbx_strand_id
1 'polypeptide(L)'
;MQKIVDIANDFYLINDININVKKSEMIIINPSVERHEQVIELGHDRFIVQATNDEIRYLGVWFSNKPSRRRWMQHISTTVKSFCDTVRRKFVPAGQCIYLINRVLIPRLIYIAQIMTLSEHDWNQVFAPVMKLVKNWMKLPKNTPSSLLFHEGCLGMDHPWKIHYINIITDLTIKLNSDSYAAIATQIRLRDAQLKSLIIDLIFNCDLHATSWIKLQARKNVPFNALVIAKSLDISMAIDLIDRSTWSISGGKELILKFFKQYQLTKGIHLMI
;
A
#
# COMPACT_ATOMS: atom_id res chain seq x y z
N MET A 1 -3.87 15.34 -21.05
CA MET A 1 -3.12 15.90 -19.90
C MET A 1 -2.88 17.39 -20.09
N GLN A 2 -2.25 17.84 -21.20
CA GLN A 2 -1.99 19.28 -21.46
C GLN A 2 -3.22 20.16 -21.22
N LYS A 3 -4.38 19.81 -21.77
CA LYS A 3 -5.65 20.55 -21.53
C LYS A 3 -5.98 20.80 -20.04
N ILE A 4 -5.70 19.85 -19.15
CA ILE A 4 -5.94 20.00 -17.70
C ILE A 4 -4.93 20.97 -17.10
N VAL A 5 -3.68 20.90 -17.55
CA VAL A 5 -2.61 21.80 -17.14
C VAL A 5 -2.87 23.22 -17.64
N ASP A 6 -3.40 23.39 -18.85
CA ASP A 6 -3.78 24.70 -19.39
C ASP A 6 -4.89 25.34 -18.56
N ILE A 7 -5.93 24.58 -18.20
CA ILE A 7 -6.99 25.06 -17.29
C ILE A 7 -6.41 25.47 -15.93
N ALA A 8 -5.46 24.71 -15.40
CA ALA A 8 -4.79 25.07 -14.16
C ALA A 8 -3.93 26.33 -14.32
N ASN A 9 -3.19 26.46 -15.43
CA ASN A 9 -2.43 27.66 -15.77
C ASN A 9 -3.35 28.88 -15.82
N ASP A 10 -4.49 28.80 -16.52
CA ASP A 10 -5.48 29.88 -16.57
C ASP A 10 -5.97 30.28 -15.16
N PHE A 11 -6.22 29.31 -14.29
CA PHE A 11 -6.55 29.58 -12.90
C PHE A 11 -5.41 30.31 -12.16
N TYR A 12 -4.16 29.88 -12.34
CA TYR A 12 -3.01 30.53 -11.71
C TYR A 12 -2.81 31.97 -12.23
N LEU A 13 -3.00 32.19 -13.53
CA LEU A 13 -2.95 33.51 -14.17
C LEU A 13 -3.98 34.46 -13.55
N ILE A 14 -5.24 34.02 -13.44
CA ILE A 14 -6.35 34.84 -12.92
C ILE A 14 -6.12 35.22 -11.44
N ASN A 15 -5.47 34.35 -10.67
CA ASN A 15 -5.26 34.54 -9.23
C ASN A 15 -3.87 35.11 -8.88
N ASP A 16 -3.07 35.53 -9.87
CA ASP A 16 -1.69 36.02 -9.68
C ASP A 16 -0.81 35.05 -8.88
N ILE A 17 -0.95 33.74 -9.16
CA ILE A 17 -0.21 32.68 -8.51
C ILE A 17 0.97 32.27 -9.38
N ASN A 18 2.20 32.51 -8.91
CA ASN A 18 3.40 32.09 -9.63
C ASN A 18 3.86 30.69 -9.22
N ILE A 19 3.94 29.76 -10.18
CA ILE A 19 4.44 28.40 -9.95
C ILE A 19 5.95 28.36 -10.08
N ASN A 20 6.63 27.75 -9.11
CA ASN A 20 8.04 27.44 -9.23
C ASN A 20 8.27 26.21 -10.14
N VAL A 21 8.31 26.43 -11.45
CA VAL A 21 8.44 25.34 -12.45
C VAL A 21 9.73 24.53 -12.27
N LYS A 22 10.80 25.13 -11.73
CA LYS A 22 12.05 24.41 -11.43
C LYS A 22 11.89 23.33 -10.36
N LYS A 23 10.83 23.40 -9.54
CA LYS A 23 10.48 22.39 -8.53
C LYS A 23 9.39 21.43 -9.01
N SER A 24 8.88 21.61 -10.22
CA SER A 24 7.84 20.76 -10.79
C SER A 24 8.48 19.50 -11.39
N GLU A 25 7.98 18.35 -10.99
CA GLU A 25 8.43 17.05 -11.50
C GLU A 25 7.25 16.31 -12.14
N MET A 26 7.51 15.67 -13.28
CA MET A 26 6.51 14.87 -13.99
C MET A 26 6.91 13.39 -13.98
N ILE A 27 5.99 12.54 -13.55
CA ILE A 27 6.07 11.09 -13.71
C ILE A 27 4.94 10.62 -14.60
N ILE A 28 5.29 9.76 -15.57
CA ILE A 28 4.33 9.06 -16.41
C ILE A 28 4.35 7.58 -16.04
N ILE A 29 3.17 7.05 -15.72
CA ILE A 29 2.97 5.63 -15.43
C ILE A 29 2.38 4.99 -16.69
N ASN A 30 2.98 3.88 -17.13
CA ASN A 30 2.59 3.16 -18.35
C ASN A 30 2.55 4.08 -19.59
N PRO A 31 3.70 4.64 -20.01
CA PRO A 31 3.73 5.55 -21.17
C PRO A 31 3.26 4.84 -22.44
N SER A 32 2.37 5.49 -23.18
CA SER A 32 1.91 5.06 -24.51
C SER A 32 2.61 5.80 -25.66
N VAL A 33 3.23 6.94 -25.34
CA VAL A 33 3.91 7.84 -26.29
C VAL A 33 5.42 7.79 -26.09
N GLU A 34 6.17 8.12 -27.12
CA GLU A 34 7.62 8.13 -27.08
C GLU A 34 8.17 9.22 -26.15
N ARG A 35 9.40 9.02 -25.65
CA ARG A 35 10.00 9.87 -24.62
C ARG A 35 10.14 11.34 -25.03
N HIS A 36 10.29 11.61 -26.32
CA HIS A 36 10.43 12.97 -26.84
C HIS A 36 9.10 13.75 -26.77
N GLU A 37 7.96 13.06 -26.77
CA GLU A 37 6.62 13.65 -26.66
C GLU A 37 6.11 13.70 -25.21
N GLN A 38 6.88 13.17 -24.26
CA GLN A 38 6.55 13.15 -22.83
C GLN A 38 6.92 14.48 -22.16
N VAL A 39 6.31 15.55 -22.65
CA VAL A 39 6.53 16.92 -22.21
C VAL A 39 5.21 17.61 -21.90
N ILE A 40 5.24 18.52 -20.94
CA ILE A 40 4.12 19.40 -20.59
C ILE A 40 4.63 20.83 -20.48
N GLU A 41 3.87 21.78 -21.00
CA GLU A 41 4.12 23.21 -20.81
C GLU A 41 3.45 23.69 -19.50
N LEU A 42 4.22 24.31 -18.61
CA LEU A 42 3.76 24.75 -17.29
C LEU A 42 4.16 26.20 -16.99
N GLY A 43 3.25 26.95 -16.36
CA GLY A 43 3.48 28.32 -15.90
C GLY A 43 3.31 29.39 -16.98
N HIS A 44 3.48 30.65 -16.58
CA HIS A 44 3.30 31.82 -17.45
C HIS A 44 4.18 31.77 -18.71
N ASP A 45 5.46 31.43 -18.52
CA ASP A 45 6.46 31.37 -19.60
C ASP A 45 6.45 30.04 -20.38
N ARG A 46 5.46 29.17 -20.12
CA ARG A 46 5.32 27.84 -20.74
C ARG A 46 6.60 27.01 -20.69
N PHE A 47 7.20 26.95 -19.52
CA PHE A 47 8.39 26.13 -19.30
C PHE A 47 8.07 24.66 -19.58
N ILE A 48 8.94 24.00 -20.34
CA ILE A 48 8.80 22.60 -20.70
C ILE A 48 9.29 21.74 -19.52
N VAL A 49 8.37 20.98 -18.92
CA VAL A 49 8.67 19.96 -17.92
C VAL A 49 8.70 18.61 -18.61
N GLN A 50 9.87 17.95 -18.61
CA GLN A 50 10.06 16.62 -19.18
C GLN A 50 9.78 15.53 -18.13
N ALA A 51 9.22 14.39 -18.56
CA ALA A 51 9.02 13.25 -17.67
C ALA A 51 10.36 12.72 -17.15
N THR A 52 10.46 12.56 -15.83
CA THR A 52 11.61 11.91 -15.21
C THR A 52 11.43 10.40 -15.14
N ASN A 53 12.53 9.68 -15.32
CA ASN A 53 12.61 8.25 -15.03
C ASN A 53 13.09 7.97 -13.61
N ASP A 54 13.59 9.00 -12.95
CA ASP A 54 14.11 8.90 -11.60
C ASP A 54 12.98 8.84 -10.58
N GLU A 55 13.35 8.48 -9.36
CA GLU A 55 12.43 8.46 -8.25
C GLU A 55 12.28 9.88 -7.69
N ILE A 56 11.05 10.38 -7.66
CA ILE A 56 10.72 11.67 -7.05
C ILE A 56 10.33 11.48 -5.61
N ARG A 57 10.50 12.52 -4.78
CA ARG A 57 10.04 12.50 -3.38
C ARG A 57 9.01 13.60 -3.17
N TYR A 58 7.75 13.20 -2.93
CA TYR A 58 6.66 14.11 -2.67
C TYR A 58 6.05 13.84 -1.29
N LEU A 59 6.01 14.88 -0.45
CA LEU A 59 5.53 14.84 0.94
C LEU A 59 6.16 13.73 1.81
N GLY A 60 7.38 13.30 1.49
CA GLY A 60 8.07 12.25 2.25
C GLY A 60 7.78 10.83 1.78
N VAL A 61 6.97 10.67 0.74
CA VAL A 61 6.74 9.42 0.01
C VAL A 61 7.47 9.51 -1.31
N TRP A 62 8.10 8.42 -1.72
CA TRP A 62 8.76 8.41 -3.02
C TRP A 62 7.74 8.02 -4.09
N PHE A 63 7.97 8.37 -5.34
CA PHE A 63 7.20 7.90 -6.48
C PHE A 63 8.15 7.60 -7.63
N SER A 64 7.82 6.58 -8.42
CA SER A 64 8.59 6.27 -9.63
C SER A 64 7.66 5.76 -10.73
N ASN A 65 8.12 5.90 -11.97
CA ASN A 65 7.41 5.41 -13.16
C ASN A 65 7.14 3.89 -13.13
N LYS A 66 8.00 3.12 -12.44
CA LYS A 66 7.95 1.66 -12.34
C LYS A 66 7.93 1.20 -10.89
N PRO A 67 6.95 0.38 -10.48
CA PRO A 67 6.90 -0.14 -9.13
C PRO A 67 8.13 -1.01 -8.84
N SER A 68 8.87 -0.70 -7.77
CA SER A 68 10.07 -1.45 -7.41
C SER A 68 10.10 -1.77 -5.93
N ARG A 69 9.56 -2.94 -5.55
CA ARG A 69 9.51 -3.42 -4.16
C ARG A 69 10.86 -3.32 -3.45
N ARG A 70 11.97 -3.57 -4.17
CA ARG A 70 13.33 -3.46 -3.62
C ARG A 70 13.66 -2.05 -3.13
N ARG A 71 13.43 -1.03 -3.95
CA ARG A 71 13.71 0.38 -3.60
C ARG A 71 12.91 0.81 -2.38
N TRP A 72 11.63 0.43 -2.36
CA TRP A 72 10.78 0.72 -1.22
C TRP A 72 11.23 0.07 0.08
N MET A 73 11.55 -1.24 0.04
CA MET A 73 12.09 -1.93 1.20
C MET A 73 13.39 -1.26 1.69
N GLN A 74 14.23 -0.78 0.77
CA GLN A 74 15.42 -0.01 1.11
C GLN A 74 15.07 1.31 1.84
N HIS A 75 14.07 2.07 1.40
CA HIS A 75 13.64 3.32 2.06
C HIS A 75 13.13 3.08 3.49
N ILE A 76 12.30 2.06 3.67
CA ILE A 76 11.76 1.69 4.98
C ILE A 76 12.87 1.19 5.89
N SER A 77 13.74 0.29 5.41
CA SER A 77 14.89 -0.20 6.18
C SER A 77 15.87 0.91 6.53
N THR A 78 16.07 1.88 5.64
CA THR A 78 16.95 3.05 5.90
C THR A 78 16.35 3.95 6.96
N THR A 79 15.02 4.15 6.94
CA THR A 79 14.31 4.91 7.98
C THR A 79 14.45 4.24 9.34
N VAL A 80 14.25 2.92 9.41
CA VAL A 80 14.46 2.14 10.65
C VAL A 80 15.91 2.21 11.11
N LYS A 81 16.87 2.03 10.21
CA LYS A 81 18.30 2.10 10.54
C LYS A 81 18.69 3.47 11.08
N SER A 82 18.27 4.54 10.42
CA SER A 82 18.50 5.91 10.86
C SER A 82 17.93 6.18 12.25
N PHE A 83 16.71 5.69 12.53
CA PHE A 83 16.13 5.77 13.87
C PHE A 83 16.99 5.00 14.89
N CYS A 84 17.30 3.73 14.63
CA CYS A 84 18.10 2.90 15.52
C CYS A 84 19.48 3.53 15.81
N ASP A 85 20.15 4.07 14.80
CA ASP A 85 21.48 4.69 14.94
C ASP A 85 21.42 6.01 15.72
N THR A 86 20.31 6.73 15.65
CA THR A 86 20.08 7.97 16.39
C THR A 86 19.85 7.68 17.87
N VAL A 87 18.95 6.75 18.18
CA VAL A 87 18.58 6.47 19.58
C VAL A 87 19.65 5.63 20.27
N ARG A 88 20.34 4.72 19.56
CA ARG A 88 21.42 3.90 20.15
C ARG A 88 22.51 4.74 20.84
N ARG A 89 22.80 5.94 20.33
CA ARG A 89 23.86 6.82 20.86
C ARG A 89 23.41 7.66 22.06
N LYS A 90 22.11 7.72 22.33
CA LYS A 90 21.53 8.54 23.40
C LYS A 90 21.09 7.66 24.55
N PHE A 91 21.34 8.11 25.77
CA PHE A 91 20.72 7.49 26.94
C PHE A 91 19.25 7.90 26.98
N VAL A 92 18.34 6.97 26.68
CA VAL A 92 16.90 7.19 26.70
C VAL A 92 16.27 6.12 27.59
N PRO A 93 15.50 6.52 28.62
CA PRO A 93 14.74 5.58 29.46
C PRO A 93 13.82 4.68 28.63
N ALA A 94 13.67 3.42 29.07
CA ALA A 94 12.87 2.40 28.40
C ALA A 94 11.48 2.89 27.94
N GLY A 95 10.73 3.52 28.84
CA GLY A 95 9.38 4.03 28.52
C GLY A 95 9.38 5.12 27.45
N GLN A 96 10.38 6.02 27.46
CA GLN A 96 10.51 7.05 26.42
C GLN A 96 10.88 6.42 25.07
N CYS A 97 11.69 5.37 25.04
CA CYS A 97 11.98 4.63 23.82
C CYS A 97 10.75 3.96 23.23
N ILE A 98 9.96 3.26 24.05
CA ILE A 98 8.71 2.66 23.59
C ILE A 98 7.76 3.74 23.06
N TYR A 99 7.65 4.87 23.76
CA TYR A 99 6.86 6.01 23.30
C TYR A 99 7.32 6.51 21.92
N LEU A 100 8.62 6.71 21.72
CA LEU A 100 9.17 7.13 20.42
C LEU A 100 8.90 6.09 19.33
N ILE A 101 8.98 4.80 19.64
CA ILE A 101 8.66 3.74 18.69
C ILE A 101 7.19 3.82 18.28
N ASN A 102 6.26 3.80 19.26
CA ASN A 102 4.83 3.74 19.00
C ASN A 102 4.27 5.03 18.40
N ARG A 103 4.75 6.20 18.84
CA ARG A 103 4.19 7.51 18.46
C ARG A 103 4.96 8.23 17.34
N VAL A 104 6.20 7.84 17.05
CA VAL A 104 7.02 8.50 16.02
C VAL A 104 7.43 7.52 14.92
N LEU A 105 8.11 6.43 15.28
CA LEU A 105 8.65 5.51 14.27
C LEU A 105 7.52 4.80 13.52
N ILE A 106 6.61 4.12 14.22
CA ILE A 106 5.54 3.33 13.60
C ILE A 106 4.69 4.19 12.67
N PRO A 107 4.13 5.36 13.10
CA PRO A 107 3.35 6.21 12.21
C PRO A 107 4.12 6.64 10.95
N ARG A 108 5.41 6.96 11.09
CA ARG A 108 6.27 7.30 9.95
C ARG A 108 6.45 6.13 8.98
N LEU A 109 6.62 4.91 9.48
CA LEU A 109 6.74 3.72 8.63
C LEU A 109 5.43 3.41 7.91
N ILE A 110 4.29 3.51 8.61
CA ILE A 110 2.96 3.31 8.02
C ILE A 110 2.70 4.31 6.91
N TYR A 111 3.04 5.58 7.13
CA TYR A 111 2.91 6.64 6.13
C TYR A 111 3.73 6.37 4.87
N ILE A 112 5.01 5.99 5.02
CA ILE A 112 5.87 5.64 3.88
C ILE A 112 5.32 4.42 3.12
N ALA A 113 4.76 3.45 3.83
CA ALA A 113 4.22 2.22 3.27
C ALA A 113 2.81 2.35 2.65
N GLN A 114 2.16 3.52 2.73
CA GLN A 114 0.74 3.68 2.36
C GLN A 114 0.43 3.32 0.89
N ILE A 115 1.39 3.51 -0.01
CA ILE A 115 1.25 3.23 -1.44
C ILE A 115 1.59 1.77 -1.79
N MET A 116 1.82 0.92 -0.77
CA MET A 116 2.34 -0.42 -0.92
C MET A 116 1.50 -1.47 -0.20
N THR A 117 1.51 -2.67 -0.75
CA THR A 117 1.02 -3.86 -0.07
C THR A 117 2.21 -4.64 0.50
N LEU A 118 2.49 -4.47 1.78
CA LEU A 118 3.52 -5.24 2.49
C LEU A 118 2.88 -6.42 3.20
N SER A 119 3.59 -7.54 3.26
CA SER A 119 3.17 -8.71 4.04
C SER A 119 3.64 -8.61 5.50
N GLU A 120 3.05 -9.40 6.39
CA GLU A 120 3.52 -9.53 7.77
C GLU A 120 5.01 -9.87 7.85
N HIS A 121 5.48 -10.76 6.98
CA HIS A 121 6.88 -11.15 6.90
C HIS A 121 7.80 -9.95 6.59
N ASP A 122 7.36 -9.07 5.69
CA ASP A 122 8.12 -7.87 5.30
C ASP A 122 8.25 -6.91 6.49
N TRP A 123 7.16 -6.72 7.22
CA TRP A 123 7.15 -5.93 8.45
C TRP A 123 8.05 -6.52 9.53
N ASN A 124 8.00 -7.84 9.73
CA ASN A 124 8.86 -8.54 10.68
C ASN A 124 10.35 -8.38 10.34
N GLN A 125 10.72 -8.49 9.07
CA GLN A 125 12.09 -8.28 8.61
C GLN A 125 12.56 -6.84 8.85
N VAL A 126 11.74 -5.86 8.48
CA VAL A 126 12.04 -4.43 8.62
C VAL A 126 12.16 -4.03 10.09
N PHE A 127 11.32 -4.58 10.96
CA PHE A 127 11.20 -4.17 12.36
C PHE A 127 12.13 -4.94 13.30
N ALA A 128 12.70 -6.07 12.87
CA ALA A 128 13.66 -6.86 13.66
C ALA A 128 14.82 -6.04 14.28
N PRO A 129 15.43 -5.04 13.60
CA PRO A 129 16.45 -4.19 14.21
C PRO A 129 15.95 -3.39 15.42
N VAL A 130 14.70 -2.92 15.39
CA VAL A 130 14.06 -2.18 16.49
C VAL A 130 13.85 -3.10 17.69
N MET A 131 13.33 -4.30 17.44
CA MET A 131 13.14 -5.31 18.50
C MET A 131 14.47 -5.68 19.17
N LYS A 132 15.55 -5.82 18.38
CA LYS A 132 16.89 -6.06 18.91
C LYS A 132 17.41 -4.89 19.74
N LEU A 133 17.15 -3.65 19.30
CA LEU A 133 17.52 -2.43 20.02
C LEU A 133 16.82 -2.37 21.38
N VAL A 134 15.51 -2.63 21.42
CA VAL A 134 14.72 -2.64 22.66
C VAL A 134 15.21 -3.72 23.62
N LYS A 135 15.42 -4.96 23.14
CA LYS A 135 15.98 -6.04 23.97
C LYS A 135 17.33 -5.64 24.60
N ASN A 136 18.22 -5.02 23.82
CA ASN A 136 19.52 -4.58 24.31
C ASN A 136 19.39 -3.47 25.37
N TRP A 137 18.52 -2.48 25.18
CA TRP A 137 18.30 -1.42 26.17
C TRP A 137 17.73 -1.93 27.48
N MET A 138 16.82 -2.90 27.39
CA MET A 138 16.21 -3.54 28.56
C MET A 138 17.14 -4.58 29.22
N LYS A 139 18.36 -4.77 28.69
CA LYS A 139 19.30 -5.83 29.12
C LYS A 139 18.67 -7.23 29.09
N LEU A 140 17.72 -7.44 28.18
CA LEU A 140 17.03 -8.71 28.01
C LEU A 140 17.90 -9.67 27.18
N PRO A 141 17.84 -10.99 27.48
CA PRO A 141 18.46 -11.99 26.65
C PRO A 141 18.02 -11.88 25.18
N LYS A 142 18.92 -12.20 24.25
CA LYS A 142 18.61 -12.20 22.81
C LYS A 142 17.39 -13.08 22.49
N ASN A 143 17.26 -14.19 23.23
CA ASN A 143 16.22 -15.22 23.06
C ASN A 143 14.89 -14.87 23.74
N THR A 144 14.75 -13.68 24.35
CA THR A 144 13.48 -13.28 24.95
C THR A 144 12.35 -13.34 23.93
N PRO A 145 11.22 -13.98 24.26
CA PRO A 145 10.06 -14.04 23.37
C PRO A 145 9.59 -12.66 22.95
N SER A 146 9.32 -12.48 21.65
CA SER A 146 8.82 -11.21 21.11
C SER A 146 7.47 -10.80 21.71
N SER A 147 6.65 -11.77 22.12
CA SER A 147 5.36 -11.55 22.80
C SER A 147 5.49 -10.67 24.05
N LEU A 148 6.57 -10.81 24.81
CA LEU A 148 6.82 -10.00 26.01
C LEU A 148 7.02 -8.51 25.66
N LEU A 149 7.57 -8.21 24.48
CA LEU A 149 7.77 -6.83 24.04
C LEU A 149 6.43 -6.16 23.68
N PHE A 150 5.51 -6.94 23.11
CA PHE A 150 4.23 -6.42 22.62
C PHE A 150 3.12 -6.40 23.67
N HIS A 151 3.29 -7.13 24.76
CA HIS A 151 2.29 -7.21 25.83
C HIS A 151 2.16 -5.88 26.58
N GLU A 152 0.93 -5.35 26.68
CA GLU A 152 0.63 -4.05 27.31
C GLU A 152 1.05 -4.00 28.78
N GLY A 153 0.88 -5.10 29.52
CA GLY A 153 1.32 -5.21 30.92
C GLY A 153 2.84 -5.35 31.11
N CYS A 154 3.63 -5.37 30.04
CA CYS A 154 5.09 -5.48 30.10
C CYS A 154 5.74 -4.24 29.51
N LEU A 155 5.96 -4.21 28.20
CA LEU A 155 6.56 -3.05 27.52
C LEU A 155 5.54 -2.27 26.68
N GLY A 156 4.45 -2.90 26.24
CA GLY A 156 3.41 -2.24 25.43
C GLY A 156 3.92 -1.66 24.11
N MET A 157 4.93 -2.29 23.50
CA MET A 157 5.40 -1.88 22.17
C MET A 157 4.39 -2.30 21.11
N ASP A 158 4.01 -1.40 20.22
CA ASP A 158 3.17 -1.76 19.09
C ASP A 158 3.98 -2.46 18.00
N HIS A 159 3.32 -3.33 17.23
CA HIS A 159 3.91 -3.92 16.05
C HIS A 159 3.39 -3.20 14.79
N PRO A 160 4.26 -2.75 13.85
CA PRO A 160 3.82 -2.05 12.65
C PRO A 160 2.79 -2.81 11.82
N TRP A 161 2.90 -4.15 11.73
CA TRP A 161 1.90 -4.96 11.02
C TRP A 161 0.49 -4.79 11.60
N LYS A 162 0.37 -4.75 12.94
CA LYS A 162 -0.90 -4.58 13.64
C LYS A 162 -1.57 -3.26 13.24
N ILE A 163 -0.82 -2.18 13.35
CA ILE A 163 -1.30 -0.84 12.99
C ILE A 163 -1.59 -0.74 11.49
N HIS A 164 -0.77 -1.37 10.64
CA HIS A 164 -0.97 -1.37 9.21
C HIS A 164 -2.29 -2.04 8.81
N TYR A 165 -2.54 -3.27 9.25
CA TYR A 165 -3.76 -3.96 8.84
C TYR A 165 -5.02 -3.29 9.41
N ILE A 166 -4.96 -2.72 10.62
CA ILE A 166 -6.08 -1.94 11.18
C ILE A 166 -6.37 -0.76 10.26
N ASN A 167 -5.35 0.03 9.92
CA ASN A 167 -5.54 1.24 9.11
C ASN A 167 -6.08 0.93 7.71
N ILE A 168 -5.57 -0.09 7.02
CA ILE A 168 -6.06 -0.42 5.66
C ILE A 168 -7.49 -0.97 5.68
N ILE A 169 -7.86 -1.75 6.72
CA ILE A 169 -9.21 -2.30 6.85
C ILE A 169 -10.19 -1.17 7.19
N THR A 170 -9.85 -0.32 8.16
CA THR A 170 -10.66 0.85 8.53
C THR A 170 -10.82 1.81 7.35
N ASP A 171 -9.75 2.12 6.62
CA ASP A 171 -9.80 2.98 5.42
C ASP A 171 -10.67 2.36 4.32
N LEU A 172 -10.58 1.04 4.09
CA LEU A 172 -11.45 0.34 3.16
C LEU A 172 -12.92 0.44 3.59
N THR A 173 -13.22 0.18 4.88
CA THR A 173 -14.58 0.27 5.43
C THR A 173 -15.14 1.69 5.29
N ILE A 174 -14.37 2.72 5.63
CA ILE A 174 -14.82 4.12 5.49
C ILE A 174 -15.10 4.45 4.03
N LYS A 175 -14.19 4.09 3.11
CA LYS A 175 -14.36 4.36 1.68
C LYS A 175 -15.58 3.68 1.10
N LEU A 176 -15.80 2.40 1.42
CA LEU A 176 -16.95 1.64 0.93
C LEU A 176 -18.29 2.18 1.43
N ASN A 177 -18.33 2.81 2.60
CA ASN A 177 -19.53 3.41 3.19
C ASN A 177 -19.67 4.92 2.90
N SER A 178 -18.88 5.48 1.97
CA SER A 178 -18.92 6.90 1.64
C SER A 178 -19.44 7.12 0.22
N ASP A 179 -20.18 8.22 0.01
CA ASP A 179 -20.63 8.64 -1.32
C ASP A 179 -19.60 9.53 -2.05
N SER A 180 -18.33 9.15 -1.97
CA SER A 180 -17.22 9.94 -2.52
C SER A 180 -16.71 9.38 -3.85
N TYR A 181 -16.06 10.22 -4.67
CA TYR A 181 -15.32 9.72 -5.85
C TYR A 181 -14.25 8.69 -5.49
N ALA A 182 -13.68 8.77 -4.28
CA ALA A 182 -12.75 7.78 -3.77
C ALA A 182 -13.41 6.41 -3.53
N ALA A 183 -14.68 6.39 -3.10
CA ALA A 183 -15.47 5.17 -3.00
C ALA A 183 -15.68 4.53 -4.37
N ILE A 184 -16.12 5.31 -5.36
CA ILE A 184 -16.32 4.85 -6.75
C ILE A 184 -15.02 4.27 -7.30
N ALA A 185 -13.89 4.97 -7.14
CA ALA A 185 -12.59 4.48 -7.58
C ALA A 185 -12.17 3.18 -6.85
N THR A 186 -12.49 3.06 -5.56
CA THR A 186 -12.23 1.85 -4.76
C THR A 186 -13.06 0.66 -5.27
N GLN A 187 -14.33 0.87 -5.55
CA GLN A 187 -15.22 -0.14 -6.12
C GLN A 187 -14.75 -0.59 -7.50
N ILE A 188 -14.35 0.33 -8.38
CA ILE A 188 -13.78 0.02 -9.70
C ILE A 188 -12.53 -0.85 -9.55
N ARG A 189 -11.63 -0.50 -8.63
CA ARG A 189 -10.41 -1.30 -8.36
C ARG A 189 -10.74 -2.68 -7.83
N LEU A 190 -11.74 -2.82 -6.97
CA LEU A 190 -12.18 -4.13 -6.48
C LEU A 190 -12.79 -4.98 -7.60
N ARG A 191 -13.59 -4.39 -8.51
CA ARG A 191 -14.13 -5.09 -9.69
C ARG A 191 -13.03 -5.49 -10.68
N ASP A 192 -12.06 -4.62 -10.93
CA ASP A 192 -10.90 -4.97 -11.75
C ASP A 192 -10.11 -6.14 -11.16
N ALA A 193 -9.93 -6.16 -9.82
CA ALA A 193 -9.33 -7.30 -9.13
C ALA A 193 -10.19 -8.57 -9.20
N GLN A 194 -11.52 -8.44 -9.07
CA GLN A 194 -12.48 -9.54 -9.22
C GLN A 194 -12.33 -10.21 -10.58
N LEU A 195 -12.33 -9.41 -11.66
CA LEU A 195 -12.18 -9.88 -13.04
C LEU A 195 -10.81 -10.54 -13.27
N LYS A 196 -9.72 -9.88 -12.84
CA LYS A 196 -8.35 -10.41 -12.97
C LYS A 196 -8.10 -11.68 -12.15
N SER A 197 -8.86 -11.87 -11.08
CA SER A 197 -8.79 -13.06 -10.21
C SER A 197 -9.81 -14.14 -10.61
N LEU A 198 -10.59 -13.91 -11.68
CA LEU A 198 -11.63 -14.80 -12.18
C LEU A 198 -12.67 -15.18 -11.12
N ILE A 199 -12.94 -14.27 -10.18
CA ILE A 199 -13.92 -14.45 -9.10
C ILE A 199 -15.28 -14.03 -9.63
N ILE A 200 -16.22 -14.97 -9.72
CA ILE A 200 -17.53 -14.73 -10.33
C ILE A 200 -18.58 -14.42 -9.26
N ASP A 201 -18.41 -15.00 -8.09
CA ASP A 201 -19.20 -14.72 -6.90
C ASP A 201 -18.86 -13.34 -6.32
N LEU A 202 -19.71 -12.84 -5.42
CA LEU A 202 -19.44 -11.61 -4.68
C LEU A 202 -18.05 -11.66 -4.04
N ILE A 203 -17.16 -10.75 -4.45
CA ILE A 203 -15.77 -10.69 -3.97
C ILE A 203 -15.68 -10.62 -2.43
N PHE A 204 -16.71 -10.07 -1.78
CA PHE A 204 -16.86 -9.95 -0.33
C PHE A 204 -17.28 -11.24 0.38
N ASN A 205 -18.01 -12.13 -0.30
CA ASN A 205 -18.46 -13.42 0.23
C ASN A 205 -17.56 -14.58 -0.19
N CYS A 206 -16.68 -14.35 -1.17
CA CYS A 206 -15.77 -15.38 -1.64
C CYS A 206 -14.81 -15.80 -0.54
N ASP A 207 -14.55 -17.10 -0.48
CA ASP A 207 -13.46 -17.62 0.31
C ASP A 207 -12.14 -17.26 -0.38
N LEU A 208 -11.50 -16.22 0.15
CA LEU A 208 -10.23 -15.69 -0.34
C LEU A 208 -9.01 -16.42 0.25
N HIS A 209 -9.20 -17.60 0.86
CA HIS A 209 -8.09 -18.35 1.45
C HIS A 209 -6.95 -18.61 0.44
N ALA A 210 -5.78 -18.10 0.85
CA ALA A 210 -4.39 -18.45 0.54
C ALA A 210 -3.98 -19.01 -0.85
N THR A 211 -4.80 -18.88 -1.89
CA THR A 211 -4.42 -19.38 -3.21
C THR A 211 -3.32 -18.48 -3.79
N SER A 212 -2.26 -19.08 -4.32
CA SER A 212 -1.05 -18.37 -4.76
C SER A 212 -1.33 -17.25 -5.77
N TRP A 213 -2.29 -17.46 -6.67
CA TRP A 213 -2.70 -16.45 -7.65
C TRP A 213 -3.46 -15.26 -7.02
N ILE A 214 -4.28 -15.49 -5.99
CA ILE A 214 -5.01 -14.42 -5.26
C ILE A 214 -4.00 -13.51 -4.58
N LYS A 215 -2.97 -14.09 -3.95
CA LYS A 215 -1.88 -13.33 -3.31
C LYS A 215 -1.12 -12.45 -4.31
N LEU A 216 -0.93 -12.91 -5.55
CA LEU A 216 -0.25 -12.13 -6.58
C LEU A 216 -1.09 -10.94 -7.05
N GLN A 217 -2.40 -11.11 -7.22
CA GLN A 217 -3.31 -10.04 -7.60
C GLN A 217 -3.53 -9.04 -6.45
N ALA A 218 -3.67 -9.53 -5.22
CA ALA A 218 -3.76 -8.70 -4.01
C ALA A 218 -2.57 -7.74 -3.90
N ARG A 219 -1.34 -8.20 -4.18
CA ARG A 219 -0.14 -7.34 -4.13
C ARG A 219 -0.16 -6.15 -5.10
N LYS A 220 -1.00 -6.17 -6.13
CA LYS A 220 -1.10 -5.08 -7.12
C LYS A 220 -2.24 -4.12 -6.80
N ASN A 221 -3.12 -4.47 -5.86
CA ASN A 221 -4.36 -3.77 -5.61
C ASN A 221 -4.60 -3.60 -4.10
N VAL A 222 -4.38 -2.38 -3.59
CA VAL A 222 -4.44 -2.07 -2.16
C VAL A 222 -5.82 -2.38 -1.55
N PRO A 223 -6.97 -1.94 -2.11
CA PRO A 223 -8.28 -2.35 -1.64
C PRO A 223 -8.48 -3.87 -1.59
N PHE A 224 -8.05 -4.59 -2.63
CA PHE A 224 -8.19 -6.04 -2.66
C PHE A 224 -7.29 -6.73 -1.63
N ASN A 225 -6.06 -6.23 -1.43
CA ASN A 225 -5.17 -6.70 -0.37
C ASN A 225 -5.78 -6.51 1.02
N ALA A 226 -6.42 -5.37 1.27
CA ALA A 226 -7.12 -5.12 2.54
C ALA A 226 -8.26 -6.11 2.76
N LEU A 227 -9.04 -6.42 1.72
CA LEU A 227 -10.10 -7.44 1.80
C LEU A 227 -9.55 -8.84 2.09
N VAL A 228 -8.46 -9.24 1.45
CA VAL A 228 -7.79 -10.53 1.70
C VAL A 228 -7.25 -10.61 3.13
N ILE A 229 -6.66 -9.52 3.64
CA ILE A 229 -6.16 -9.46 5.02
C ILE A 229 -7.32 -9.52 6.01
N ALA A 230 -8.41 -8.78 5.79
CA ALA A 230 -9.61 -8.83 6.63
C ALA A 230 -10.14 -10.27 6.75
N LYS A 231 -10.28 -10.98 5.64
CA LYS A 231 -10.71 -12.39 5.63
C LYS A 231 -9.73 -13.31 6.36
N SER A 232 -8.43 -13.07 6.26
CA SER A 232 -7.44 -13.86 7.01
C SER A 232 -7.50 -13.66 8.53
N LEU A 233 -8.14 -12.57 8.98
CA LEU A 233 -8.39 -12.24 10.38
C LEU A 233 -9.83 -12.58 10.81
N ASP A 234 -10.55 -13.36 10.00
CA ASP A 234 -11.96 -13.73 10.21
C ASP A 234 -12.93 -12.53 10.27
N ILE A 235 -12.55 -11.42 9.63
CA ILE A 235 -13.40 -10.24 9.47
C ILE A 235 -14.18 -10.37 8.16
N SER A 236 -15.51 -10.42 8.26
CA SER A 236 -16.41 -10.42 7.11
C SER A 236 -16.95 -9.02 6.83
N MET A 237 -16.93 -8.63 5.55
CA MET A 237 -17.62 -7.44 5.05
C MET A 237 -18.78 -7.92 4.21
N ALA A 238 -19.97 -7.36 4.42
CA ALA A 238 -21.16 -7.66 3.63
C ALA A 238 -21.58 -6.42 2.83
N ILE A 239 -22.15 -6.65 1.66
CA ILE A 239 -22.85 -5.62 0.89
C ILE A 239 -24.35 -5.77 1.16
N ASP A 240 -25.07 -4.65 1.13
CA ASP A 240 -26.52 -4.60 1.16
C ASP A 240 -27.15 -5.52 0.09
N LEU A 241 -28.29 -6.10 0.45
CA LEU A 241 -28.99 -7.09 -0.38
C LEU A 241 -29.37 -6.55 -1.77
N ILE A 242 -29.61 -5.24 -1.87
CA ILE A 242 -30.01 -4.54 -3.10
C ILE A 242 -28.86 -4.50 -4.12
N ASP A 243 -27.63 -4.31 -3.65
CA ASP A 243 -26.45 -4.13 -4.51
C ASP A 243 -25.80 -5.46 -4.91
N ARG A 244 -26.28 -6.60 -4.42
CA ARG A 244 -25.66 -7.91 -4.70
C ARG A 244 -25.61 -8.26 -6.18
N SER A 245 -26.66 -7.91 -6.92
CA SER A 245 -26.75 -8.15 -8.37
C SER A 245 -25.69 -7.38 -9.17
N THR A 246 -25.21 -6.25 -8.62
CA THR A 246 -24.19 -5.41 -9.27
C THR A 246 -22.78 -6.00 -9.20
N TRP A 247 -22.55 -6.95 -8.28
CA TRP A 247 -21.25 -7.60 -8.06
C TRP A 247 -21.19 -9.04 -8.57
N SER A 248 -22.32 -9.64 -8.94
CA SER A 248 -22.37 -10.92 -9.63
C SER A 248 -22.04 -10.75 -11.11
N ILE A 249 -21.06 -11.48 -11.61
CA ILE A 249 -20.73 -11.49 -13.05
C ILE A 249 -21.59 -12.56 -13.73
N SER A 250 -22.56 -12.17 -14.55
CA SER A 250 -23.43 -13.08 -15.30
C SER A 250 -23.01 -13.18 -16.77
N GLY A 251 -22.62 -14.38 -17.23
CA GLY A 251 -22.32 -14.70 -18.64
C GLY A 251 -21.26 -15.80 -18.84
N GLY A 252 -21.42 -16.65 -19.87
CA GLY A 252 -20.49 -17.72 -20.27
C GLY A 252 -21.06 -19.15 -20.19
N LYS A 253 -20.76 -20.01 -21.18
CA LYS A 253 -21.03 -21.46 -21.15
C LYS A 253 -19.92 -22.15 -20.34
N GLU A 254 -20.29 -22.63 -19.16
CA GLU A 254 -19.44 -23.32 -18.18
C GLU A 254 -18.25 -22.56 -17.59
N LEU A 255 -18.08 -22.77 -16.29
CA LEU A 255 -17.25 -21.96 -15.41
C LEU A 255 -15.83 -22.53 -15.41
N ILE A 256 -14.88 -21.86 -16.07
CA ILE A 256 -13.45 -22.26 -16.07
C ILE A 256 -12.92 -22.42 -14.63
N LEU A 257 -13.36 -21.57 -13.68
CA LEU A 257 -12.99 -21.72 -12.26
C LEU A 257 -13.66 -22.93 -11.59
N LYS A 258 -14.94 -23.25 -11.91
CA LYS A 258 -15.54 -24.52 -11.45
C LYS A 258 -14.77 -25.69 -12.04
N PHE A 259 -14.38 -25.63 -13.31
CA PHE A 259 -13.54 -26.63 -13.95
C PHE A 259 -12.22 -26.79 -13.18
N PHE A 260 -11.48 -25.71 -12.89
CA PHE A 260 -10.22 -25.79 -12.12
C PHE A 260 -10.41 -26.32 -10.69
N LYS A 261 -11.47 -25.92 -9.98
CA LYS A 261 -11.79 -26.43 -8.64
C LYS A 261 -12.25 -27.90 -8.66
N GLN A 262 -13.05 -28.29 -9.65
CA GLN A 262 -13.57 -29.63 -9.85
C GLN A 262 -12.48 -30.64 -10.20
N TYR A 263 -11.46 -30.22 -10.96
CA TYR A 263 -10.37 -31.09 -11.40
C TYR A 263 -9.06 -30.97 -10.58
N GLN A 264 -9.03 -30.21 -9.47
CA GLN A 264 -7.82 -29.97 -8.65
C GLN A 264 -6.55 -29.59 -9.44
N LEU A 265 -6.70 -28.94 -10.60
CA LEU A 265 -5.60 -28.61 -11.52
C LEU A 265 -4.67 -27.50 -11.00
N THR A 266 -4.94 -26.95 -9.81
CA THR A 266 -4.18 -25.87 -9.18
C THR A 266 -2.77 -26.26 -8.74
N LYS A 267 -2.41 -27.55 -8.82
CA LYS A 267 -1.03 -28.03 -8.58
C LYS A 267 -0.09 -27.85 -9.79
N GLY A 268 -0.61 -27.51 -10.97
CA GLY A 268 0.15 -27.57 -12.23
C GLY A 268 0.71 -26.27 -12.81
N ILE A 269 0.49 -25.10 -12.22
CA ILE A 269 0.92 -23.80 -12.83
C ILE A 269 2.42 -23.50 -12.58
N HIS A 270 3.23 -24.51 -12.26
CA HIS A 270 4.68 -24.36 -12.13
C HIS A 270 5.45 -24.51 -13.46
N LEU A 271 4.78 -24.71 -14.59
CA LEU A 271 5.44 -25.12 -15.84
C LEU A 271 5.23 -24.26 -17.09
N MET A 272 4.65 -23.06 -16.99
CA MET A 272 4.71 -22.10 -18.09
C MET A 272 5.02 -20.69 -17.57
N ILE A 273 6.33 -20.42 -17.55
CA ILE A 273 6.91 -19.07 -17.69
C ILE A 273 6.73 -18.64 -19.14
#